data_AF-A0A952U055-F1
#
_entry.id   AF-A0A952U055-F1
#
_cell.length_a   1.000
_cell.length_b   1.000
_cell.length_c   1.000
_cell.angle_alpha   90.00
_cell.angle_beta   90.00
_cell.angle_gamma   90.00
#
_symmetry.space_group_name_H-M   'P 1'
#
loop_
_entity.id
_entity.type
_entity.pdbx_description
1 polymer ?
#
loop_
_entity_poly.entity_id
_entity_poly.type
_entity_poly.pdbx_seq_one_letter_code
_entity_poly.pdbx_strand_id
1 'polypeptide(L)'
;MSEKNNKIGLFKQLGIMAVTLLAVFQVGRAIHASVDRQIFLHKQTLALKAGEAQAEEINKELRDGLSSYRSSAGIERLARERLNLAGTDEVIIRIAK
;
A
#
# COMPACT_ATOMS: atom_id res chain seq x y z
N MET A 1 -26.11 63.76 10.27
CA MET A 1 -26.71 62.49 9.80
C MET A 1 -25.81 61.75 8.79
N SER A 2 -25.12 62.47 7.89
CA SER A 2 -24.24 61.89 6.85
C SER A 2 -23.06 61.04 7.38
N GLU A 3 -22.31 61.50 8.40
CA GLU A 3 -21.16 60.76 8.93
C GLU A 3 -21.51 59.42 9.61
N LYS A 4 -22.64 59.34 10.32
CA LYS A 4 -23.07 58.09 10.97
C LYS A 4 -23.38 57.02 9.93
N ASN A 5 -24.00 57.39 8.82
CA ASN A 5 -24.31 56.46 7.74
C ASN A 5 -23.05 55.97 7.01
N ASN A 6 -22.05 56.84 6.81
CA ASN A 6 -20.76 56.44 6.24
C ASN A 6 -20.00 55.46 7.15
N LYS A 7 -19.98 55.69 8.47
CA LYS A 7 -19.35 54.76 9.42
C LYS A 7 -20.03 53.38 9.39
N ILE A 8 -21.36 53.34 9.33
CA ILE A 8 -22.13 52.08 9.22
C ILE A 8 -21.80 51.35 7.91
N GLY A 9 -21.67 52.07 6.79
CA GLY A 9 -21.24 51.47 5.51
C GLY A 9 -19.84 50.87 5.57
N LEU A 10 -18.92 51.57 6.23
CA LEU A 10 -17.52 51.16 6.37
C LEU A 10 -17.36 49.91 7.25
N PHE A 11 -18.12 49.80 8.35
CA PHE A 11 -18.16 48.59 9.17
C PHE A 11 -18.72 47.38 8.42
N LYS A 12 -19.76 47.58 7.58
CA LYS A 12 -20.28 46.50 6.73
C LYS A 12 -19.24 46.02 5.73
N GLN A 13 -18.51 46.93 5.09
CA GLN A 13 -17.44 46.59 4.15
C GLN A 13 -16.29 45.83 4.85
N LEU A 14 -15.87 46.26 6.03
CA LEU A 14 -14.88 45.55 6.84
C LEU A 14 -15.34 44.15 7.23
N GLY A 15 -16.62 44.00 7.61
CA GLY A 15 -17.21 42.69 7.91
C GLY A 15 -17.19 41.75 6.71
N ILE A 16 -17.61 42.23 5.53
CA ILE A 16 -17.58 41.45 4.28
C ILE A 16 -16.14 41.05 3.93
N MET A 17 -15.19 41.97 4.08
CA MET A 17 -13.78 41.70 3.81
C MET A 17 -13.23 40.62 4.75
N ALA A 18 -13.54 40.70 6.06
CA ALA A 18 -13.11 39.71 7.04
C ALA A 18 -13.66 38.31 6.73
N VAL A 19 -14.95 38.20 6.41
CA VAL A 19 -15.57 36.92 6.04
C VAL A 19 -14.96 36.36 4.75
N THR A 20 -14.71 37.21 3.76
CA THR A 20 -14.09 36.80 2.50
C THR A 20 -12.67 36.27 2.71
N LEU A 21 -11.86 36.96 3.52
CA LEU A 21 -10.50 36.51 3.85
C LEU A 21 -10.50 35.17 4.62
N LEU A 22 -11.43 35.00 5.56
CA LEU A 22 -11.60 33.73 6.26
C LEU A 22 -12.00 32.59 5.32
N ALA A 23 -12.88 32.86 4.34
CA ALA A 23 -13.28 31.88 3.36
C ALA A 23 -12.09 31.44 2.48
N VAL A 24 -11.30 32.39 1.98
CA VAL A 24 -10.08 32.11 1.19
C VAL A 24 -9.08 31.29 2.01
N PHE A 25 -8.87 31.64 3.28
CA PHE A 25 -7.99 30.89 4.17
C PHE A 25 -8.46 29.44 4.38
N GLN A 26 -9.76 29.22 4.58
CA GLN A 26 -10.32 27.87 4.74
C GLN A 26 -10.16 27.04 3.47
N VAL A 27 -10.39 27.63 2.29
CA VAL A 27 -10.18 26.95 1.00
C VAL A 27 -8.71 26.56 0.84
N GLY A 28 -7.77 27.47 1.12
CA GLY A 28 -6.35 27.18 1.07
C GLY A 28 -5.94 26.01 1.97
N ARG A 29 -6.43 25.99 3.21
CA ARG A 29 -6.20 24.87 4.15
C ARG A 29 -6.79 23.55 3.64
N ALA A 30 -8.00 23.58 3.07
CA ALA A 30 -8.65 22.39 2.55
C ALA A 30 -7.88 21.79 1.36
N ILE A 31 -7.37 22.64 0.46
CA ILE A 31 -6.55 22.22 -0.67
C ILE A 31 -5.25 21.58 -0.17
N HIS A 32 -4.54 22.22 0.76
CA HIS A 32 -3.30 21.66 1.30
C HIS A 32 -3.53 20.27 1.93
N ALA A 33 -4.55 20.14 2.78
CA ALA A 33 -4.89 18.86 3.40
C ALA A 33 -5.29 17.78 2.38
N SER A 34 -5.94 18.18 1.28
CA SER A 34 -6.30 17.26 0.18
C SER A 34 -5.06 16.75 -0.55
N VAL A 35 -4.10 17.63 -0.86
CA VAL A 35 -2.85 17.26 -1.53
C VAL A 35 -2.04 16.30 -0.66
N ASP A 36 -1.87 16.60 0.63
CA ASP A 36 -1.15 15.71 1.56
C ASP A 36 -1.78 14.32 1.61
N ARG A 37 -3.12 14.26 1.67
CA ARG A 37 -3.85 12.99 1.66
C ARG A 37 -3.64 12.23 0.34
N GLN A 38 -3.67 12.91 -0.80
CA GLN A 38 -3.44 12.26 -2.10
C GLN A 38 -2.03 11.68 -2.21
N ILE A 39 -1.01 12.42 -1.75
CA ILE A 39 0.37 11.92 -1.72
C ILE A 39 0.48 10.69 -0.81
N PHE A 40 -0.12 10.75 0.38
CA PHE A 40 -0.12 9.63 1.32
C PHE A 40 -0.81 8.37 0.75
N LEU A 41 -1.99 8.54 0.16
CA LEU A 41 -2.71 7.44 -0.49
C LEU A 41 -1.94 6.87 -1.67
N HIS A 42 -1.32 7.72 -2.49
CA HIS A 42 -0.51 7.27 -3.61
C HIS A 42 0.67 6.39 -3.17
N LYS A 43 1.38 6.80 -2.11
CA LYS A 43 2.45 6.00 -1.51
C LYS A 43 1.95 4.65 -1.00
N GLN A 44 0.80 4.61 -0.34
CA GLN A 44 0.18 3.35 0.09
C GLN A 44 -0.18 2.45 -1.11
N THR A 45 -0.74 3.01 -2.17
CA THR A 45 -1.07 2.24 -3.38
C THR A 45 0.18 1.65 -4.03
N LEU A 46 1.29 2.39 -4.06
CA LEU A 46 2.56 1.85 -4.56
C LEU A 46 3.07 0.68 -3.71
N ALA A 47 3.00 0.79 -2.38
CA ALA A 47 3.36 -0.30 -1.48
C ALA A 47 2.45 -1.53 -1.65
N LEU A 48 1.14 -1.33 -1.79
CA LEU A 48 0.18 -2.40 -2.04
C LEU A 48 0.45 -3.10 -3.38
N LYS A 49 0.73 -2.35 -4.45
CA LYS A 49 1.08 -2.93 -5.75
C LYS A 49 2.37 -3.75 -5.71
N ALA A 50 3.38 -3.28 -4.96
CA ALA A 50 4.60 -4.05 -4.76
C ALA A 50 4.34 -5.36 -4.01
N GLY A 51 3.49 -5.32 -2.97
CA GLY A 51 3.07 -6.52 -2.25
C GLY A 51 2.23 -7.47 -3.10
N GLU A 52 1.35 -6.96 -3.94
CA GLU A 52 0.56 -7.75 -4.90
C GLU A 52 1.47 -8.48 -5.89
N ALA A 53 2.46 -7.79 -6.46
CA ALA A 53 3.42 -8.41 -7.38
C ALA A 53 4.24 -9.52 -6.71
N GLN A 54 4.70 -9.30 -5.47
CA GLN A 54 5.38 -10.36 -4.69
C GLN A 54 4.47 -11.55 -4.41
N ALA A 55 3.22 -11.30 -4.04
CA ALA A 55 2.26 -12.36 -3.79
C ALA A 55 1.97 -13.17 -5.06
N GLU A 56 1.86 -12.51 -6.23
CA GLU A 56 1.66 -13.19 -7.51
C GLU A 56 2.88 -14.05 -7.89
N GLU A 57 4.10 -13.55 -7.67
CA GLU A 57 5.34 -14.30 -7.90
C GLU A 57 5.42 -15.55 -7.02
N ILE A 58 5.18 -15.40 -5.71
CA ILE A 58 5.16 -16.53 -4.77
C ILE A 58 4.08 -17.55 -5.16
N ASN A 59 2.89 -17.06 -5.54
CA ASN A 59 1.80 -17.95 -5.92
C ASN A 59 2.11 -18.73 -7.21
N LYS A 60 2.80 -18.09 -8.15
CA LYS A 60 3.32 -18.76 -9.35
C LYS A 60 4.36 -19.83 -8.98
N GLU A 61 5.33 -19.50 -8.14
CA GLU A 61 6.35 -20.45 -7.67
C GLU A 61 5.73 -21.65 -6.95
N LEU A 62 4.78 -21.42 -6.04
CA LEU A 62 4.05 -22.48 -5.35
C LEU A 62 3.23 -23.35 -6.31
N ARG A 63 2.59 -22.73 -7.31
CA ARG A 63 1.81 -23.44 -8.32
C ARG A 63 2.71 -24.30 -9.23
N ASP A 64 3.85 -23.77 -9.63
CA ASP A 64 4.85 -24.51 -10.42
C ASP A 64 5.43 -25.65 -9.58
N GLY A 65 5.76 -25.42 -8.30
CA GLY A 65 6.15 -26.44 -7.34
C GLY A 65 5.11 -27.55 -7.19
N LEU A 66 3.84 -27.20 -6.94
CA LEU A 66 2.72 -28.16 -6.86
C LEU A 66 2.52 -28.94 -8.16
N SER A 67 2.74 -28.31 -9.32
CA SER A 67 2.69 -29.00 -10.61
C SER A 67 3.78 -30.06 -10.72
N SER A 68 5.00 -29.77 -10.23
CA SER A 68 6.10 -30.73 -10.20
C SER A 68 5.77 -31.94 -9.32
N TYR A 69 5.10 -31.71 -8.19
CA TYR A 69 4.65 -32.74 -7.25
C TYR A 69 3.42 -33.53 -7.71
N ARG A 70 2.74 -33.15 -8.80
CA ARG A 70 1.62 -33.94 -9.36
C ARG A 70 2.07 -35.15 -10.18
N SER A 71 3.33 -35.18 -10.63
CA SER A 71 3.90 -36.35 -11.31
C SER A 71 4.29 -37.43 -10.30
N SER A 72 4.22 -38.73 -10.65
CA SER A 72 4.59 -39.79 -9.69
C SER A 72 6.05 -39.69 -9.23
N ALA A 73 6.95 -39.25 -10.12
CA ALA A 73 8.35 -38.95 -9.80
C ALA A 73 8.48 -37.76 -8.82
N GLY A 74 7.61 -36.75 -8.93
CA GLY A 74 7.55 -35.62 -8.00
C GLY A 74 7.05 -36.02 -6.61
N ILE A 75 6.01 -36.85 -6.53
CA ILE A 75 5.50 -37.41 -5.25
C ILE A 75 6.59 -38.25 -4.58
N GLU A 76 7.29 -39.07 -5.37
CA GLU A 76 8.40 -39.89 -4.89
C GLU A 76 9.55 -39.02 -4.36
N ARG A 77 9.90 -37.92 -5.05
CA ARG A 77 10.92 -36.98 -4.59
C ARG A 77 10.52 -36.27 -3.30
N LEU A 78 9.26 -35.86 -3.16
CA LEU A 78 8.72 -35.24 -1.94
C LEU A 78 8.73 -36.23 -0.76
N ALA A 79 8.34 -37.48 -1.00
CA ALA A 79 8.39 -38.53 0.01
C ALA A 79 9.83 -38.83 0.44
N ARG A 80 10.80 -38.83 -0.50
CA ARG A 80 12.23 -38.99 -0.22
C ARG A 80 12.80 -37.86 0.63
N GLU A 81 12.49 -36.60 0.31
CA GLU A 81 12.89 -35.43 1.11
C GLU A 81 12.31 -35.46 2.53
N ARG A 82 11.03 -35.83 2.68
CA ARG A 82 10.35 -35.84 3.99
C ARG A 82 10.73 -37.02 4.87
N LEU A 83 11.03 -38.18 4.27
CA LEU A 83 11.41 -39.39 4.99
C LEU A 83 12.93 -39.57 5.11
N ASN A 84 13.72 -38.64 4.54
CA ASN A 84 15.18 -38.69 4.53
C ASN A 84 15.67 -40.05 3.94
N LEU A 85 15.04 -40.47 2.85
CA LEU A 85 15.29 -41.74 2.16
C LEU A 85 16.18 -41.50 0.94
N ALA A 86 17.20 -42.34 0.77
CA ALA A 86 18.07 -42.31 -0.40
C ALA A 86 17.34 -42.94 -1.60
N GLY A 87 17.61 -42.43 -2.81
CA GLY A 87 17.14 -43.10 -4.03
C GLY A 87 17.74 -44.49 -4.22
N THR A 88 17.18 -45.26 -5.16
CA THR A 88 17.62 -46.63 -5.49
C THR A 88 19.14 -46.73 -5.79
N ASP A 89 19.74 -45.63 -6.26
CA ASP A 89 21.17 -45.51 -6.60
C ASP A 89 21.96 -44.54 -5.71
N GLU A 90 21.41 -44.11 -4.56
CA GLU A 90 22.04 -43.12 -3.68
C GLU A 90 22.33 -43.66 -2.27
N VAL A 91 23.38 -43.17 -1.61
CA VAL A 91 23.78 -43.56 -0.25
C VAL A 91 23.79 -42.33 0.66
N ILE A 92 23.05 -42.37 1.77
CA ILE A 92 23.08 -41.32 2.79
C ILE A 92 24.27 -41.55 3.73
N ILE A 93 25.26 -40.65 3.68
CA ILE A 93 26.38 -40.64 4.62
C ILE A 93 26.03 -39.74 5.80
N ARG A 94 25.71 -40.34 6.95
CA ARG A 94 25.62 -39.60 8.22
C ARG A 94 27.01 -39.51 8.85
N ILE A 95 27.62 -38.34 8.78
CA ILE A 95 28.86 -38.05 9.51
C ILE A 95 28.46 -37.68 10.94
N ALA A 96 28.58 -38.63 11.87
CA ALA A 96 28.51 -38.34 13.29
C ALA A 96 29.80 -37.58 13.69
N LYS A 97 29.64 -36.53 14.51
CA LYS A 97 30.74 -35.73 15.04
C LYS A 97 31.52 -36.47 16.13
#